data_AF-A0A7J4MHY2-F1
#
_entry.id   AF-A0A7J4MHY2-F1
#
_cell.length_a   1.000
_cell.length_b   1.000
_cell.length_c   1.000
_cell.angle_alpha   90.00
_cell.angle_beta   90.00
_cell.angle_gamma   90.00
#
_symmetry.space_group_name_H-M   'P 1'
#
loop_
_entity.id
_entity.type
_entity.pdbx_description
1 polymer ?
#
loop_
_entity_poly.entity_id
_entity_poly.type
_entity_poly.pdbx_seq_one_letter_code
_entity_poly.pdbx_strand_id
1 'polypeptide(L)'
;MATESLAPVAAITDLILGIITITLANRSSNYNSHKRFTALLFGWTFILIGLYYLLGTVIELKYPDLTFGWAAIQFGLFQPQGITMYDAIVFMMFGLQTGINILTLVLAFHLPLDLASGRSWNSTVVGAVAVYCFLVPIMVIFGGFNITILQSIMIFSSALIWLTIYVRCTIDELKNGNEQARSGAQGSGLLLIAFYSPTMIWWLSTVTMYNNTWFSGILASQPEELSFLYLLGVNL
;
A
#
# COMPACT_ATOMS: atom_id res chain seq x y z
N MET A 1 -15.98 -23.88 -4.70
CA MET A 1 -16.06 -23.23 -6.03
C MET A 1 -14.99 -22.17 -6.07
N ALA A 2 -14.02 -22.27 -6.98
CA ALA A 2 -13.01 -21.23 -7.14
C ALA A 2 -13.72 -19.96 -7.63
N THR A 3 -13.98 -19.03 -6.71
CA THR A 3 -14.22 -17.64 -7.06
C THR A 3 -13.06 -17.20 -7.94
N GLU A 4 -13.33 -16.69 -9.13
CA GLU A 4 -12.30 -16.19 -10.03
C GLU A 4 -11.55 -15.04 -9.33
N SER A 5 -10.44 -15.38 -8.69
CA SER A 5 -9.60 -14.42 -8.01
C SER A 5 -8.87 -13.59 -9.05
N LEU A 6 -9.03 -12.27 -8.95
CA LEU A 6 -8.30 -11.31 -9.78
C LEU A 6 -6.86 -11.10 -9.30
N ALA A 7 -6.46 -11.69 -8.16
CA ALA A 7 -5.12 -11.59 -7.60
C ALA A 7 -4.00 -12.01 -8.57
N PRO A 8 -4.08 -13.15 -9.30
CA PRO A 8 -3.07 -13.50 -10.29
C PRO A 8 -2.97 -12.50 -11.45
N VAL A 9 -4.09 -11.92 -11.88
CA VAL A 9 -4.10 -10.91 -12.96
C VAL A 9 -3.45 -9.60 -12.48
N ALA A 10 -3.79 -9.15 -11.27
CA ALA A 10 -3.15 -7.99 -10.65
C ALA A 10 -1.64 -8.21 -10.50
N ALA A 11 -1.23 -9.39 -9.98
CA ALA A 11 0.18 -9.75 -9.81
C ALA A 11 1.00 -9.61 -11.10
N ILE A 12 0.52 -10.19 -12.20
CA ILE A 12 1.21 -10.13 -13.50
C ILE A 12 1.25 -8.70 -14.02
N THR A 13 0.12 -7.98 -13.93
CA THR A 13 0.00 -6.62 -14.44
C THR A 13 0.97 -5.67 -13.74
N ASP A 14 0.99 -5.70 -12.40
CA ASP A 14 1.86 -4.85 -11.58
C ASP A 14 3.35 -5.21 -11.76
N LEU A 15 3.69 -6.50 -11.87
CA LEU A 15 5.07 -6.92 -12.15
C LEU A 15 5.55 -6.38 -13.50
N ILE A 16 4.73 -6.52 -14.55
CA ILE A 16 5.07 -6.02 -15.90
C ILE A 16 5.20 -4.50 -15.88
N LEU A 17 4.24 -3.79 -15.29
CA LEU A 17 4.25 -2.33 -15.21
C LEU A 17 5.48 -1.83 -14.44
N GLY A 18 5.83 -2.48 -13.34
CA GLY A 18 7.03 -2.19 -12.56
C GLY A 18 8.32 -2.36 -13.36
N ILE A 19 8.49 -3.50 -14.05
CA ILE A 19 9.68 -3.79 -14.87
C ILE A 19 9.80 -2.78 -16.03
N ILE A 20 8.70 -2.51 -16.74
CA ILE A 20 8.68 -1.55 -17.85
C ILE A 20 9.05 -0.15 -17.33
N THR A 21 8.49 0.26 -16.20
CA THR A 21 8.76 1.58 -15.59
C THR A 21 10.24 1.75 -15.25
N ILE A 22 10.87 0.74 -14.62
CA ILE A 22 12.31 0.76 -14.31
C ILE A 22 13.15 0.80 -15.58
N THR A 23 12.78 0.00 -16.60
CA THR A 23 13.50 -0.07 -17.86
C THR A 23 13.46 1.27 -18.60
N LEU A 24 12.29 1.91 -18.67
CA LEU A 24 12.12 3.23 -19.27
C LEU A 24 12.86 4.32 -18.48
N ALA A 25 12.81 4.27 -17.15
CA ALA A 25 13.54 5.20 -16.29
C ALA A 25 15.05 5.15 -16.51
N ASN A 26 15.61 3.96 -16.78
CA ASN A 26 17.03 3.78 -17.06
C ASN A 26 17.43 4.11 -18.50
N ARG A 27 16.51 4.02 -19.46
CA ARG A 27 16.75 4.36 -20.88
C ARG A 27 16.68 5.86 -21.16
N SER A 28 15.94 6.62 -20.35
CA SER A 28 15.84 8.08 -20.46
C SER A 28 17.21 8.74 -20.20
N SER A 29 17.89 9.17 -21.26
CA SER A 29 19.18 9.89 -21.19
C SER A 29 19.07 11.34 -20.68
N ASN A 30 17.86 11.82 -20.38
CA ASN A 30 17.63 13.20 -19.96
C ASN A 30 17.94 13.41 -18.48
N TYR A 31 18.91 14.31 -18.25
CA TYR A 31 19.61 14.73 -17.03
C TYR A 31 18.79 15.08 -15.77
N ASN A 32 17.48 14.86 -15.74
CA ASN A 32 16.69 15.19 -14.55
C ASN A 32 16.69 14.00 -13.56
N SER A 33 17.76 13.93 -12.75
CA SER A 33 17.97 12.90 -11.73
C SER A 33 16.76 12.73 -10.80
N HIS A 34 15.96 13.79 -10.63
CA HIS A 34 14.73 13.75 -9.84
C HIS A 34 13.64 12.91 -10.51
N LYS A 35 13.30 13.20 -11.78
CA LYS A 35 12.30 12.43 -12.54
C LYS A 35 12.65 10.95 -12.64
N ARG A 36 13.93 10.64 -12.82
CA ARG A 36 14.42 9.26 -12.83
C ARG A 36 14.21 8.57 -11.49
N PHE A 37 14.50 9.26 -10.38
CA PHE A 37 14.29 8.72 -9.04
C PHE A 37 12.82 8.43 -8.76
N THR A 38 11.92 9.37 -9.10
CA THR A 38 10.48 9.17 -8.97
C THR A 38 9.98 7.98 -9.79
N ALA A 39 10.45 7.83 -11.03
CA ALA A 39 10.09 6.68 -11.86
C ALA A 39 10.60 5.36 -11.26
N LEU A 40 11.81 5.35 -10.68
CA LEU A 40 12.32 4.17 -9.96
C LEU A 40 11.49 3.84 -8.72
N LEU A 41 11.03 4.84 -7.96
CA LEU A 41 10.13 4.63 -6.80
C LEU A 41 8.81 3.97 -7.24
N PHE A 42 8.17 4.45 -8.32
CA PHE A 42 6.99 3.79 -8.87
C PHE A 42 7.27 2.36 -9.32
N GLY A 43 8.35 2.17 -10.09
CA GLY A 43 8.71 0.86 -10.60
C GLY A 43 8.90 -0.17 -9.49
N TRP A 44 9.60 0.19 -8.42
CA TRP A 44 9.76 -0.67 -7.25
C TRP A 44 8.45 -0.89 -6.50
N THR A 45 7.62 0.14 -6.36
CA THR A 45 6.31 0.02 -5.70
C THR A 45 5.43 -1.01 -6.41
N PHE A 46 5.35 -0.96 -7.74
CA PHE A 46 4.61 -1.95 -8.54
C PHE A 46 5.19 -3.35 -8.45
N ILE A 47 6.53 -3.50 -8.44
CA ILE A 47 7.15 -4.82 -8.24
C ILE A 47 6.75 -5.42 -6.90
N LEU A 48 6.79 -4.62 -5.82
CA LEU A 48 6.41 -5.11 -4.49
C LEU A 48 4.91 -5.47 -4.41
N ILE A 49 4.03 -4.65 -4.98
CA ILE A 49 2.59 -4.93 -5.07
C ILE A 49 2.35 -6.22 -5.86
N GLY A 50 3.00 -6.38 -7.00
CA GLY A 50 2.87 -7.56 -7.83
C GLY A 50 3.35 -8.84 -7.14
N LEU A 51 4.47 -8.78 -6.42
CA LEU A 51 4.93 -9.88 -5.57
C LEU A 51 3.96 -10.18 -4.42
N TYR A 52 3.36 -9.16 -3.82
CA TYR A 52 2.37 -9.32 -2.76
C TYR A 52 1.14 -10.08 -3.26
N TYR A 53 0.58 -9.69 -4.40
CA TYR A 53 -0.54 -10.40 -5.02
C TYR A 53 -0.17 -11.81 -5.50
N LEU A 54 1.06 -12.02 -5.96
CA LEU A 54 1.56 -13.35 -6.32
C LEU A 54 1.56 -14.28 -5.12
N LEU A 55 2.09 -13.84 -3.97
CA LEU A 55 2.06 -14.62 -2.74
C LEU A 55 0.63 -14.86 -2.24
N GLY A 56 -0.26 -13.86 -2.33
CA GLY A 56 -1.68 -14.01 -2.04
C GLY A 56 -2.33 -15.11 -2.88
N THR A 57 -2.03 -15.15 -4.18
CA THR A 57 -2.51 -16.20 -5.09
C THR A 57 -2.00 -17.59 -4.67
N VAL A 58 -0.75 -17.69 -4.24
CA VAL A 58 -0.18 -18.96 -3.74
C VAL A 58 -0.92 -19.43 -2.49
N ILE A 59 -1.28 -18.51 -1.58
CA ILE A 59 -2.08 -18.83 -0.39
C ILE A 59 -3.46 -19.34 -0.82
N GLU A 60 -4.17 -18.61 -1.67
CA GLU A 60 -5.51 -18.99 -2.13
C GLU A 60 -5.54 -20.37 -2.80
N LEU A 61 -4.49 -20.72 -3.56
CA LEU A 61 -4.41 -21.98 -4.27
C LEU A 61 -4.00 -23.16 -3.36
N LYS A 62 -3.06 -22.96 -2.43
CA LYS A 62 -2.50 -24.04 -1.60
C LYS A 62 -3.21 -24.22 -0.26
N TYR A 63 -3.87 -23.18 0.24
CA TYR A 63 -4.53 -23.16 1.54
C TYR A 63 -5.97 -22.64 1.42
N PRO A 64 -6.83 -23.29 0.60
CA PRO A 64 -8.18 -22.80 0.32
C PRO A 64 -9.10 -22.79 1.55
N ASP A 65 -8.76 -23.59 2.57
CA ASP A 65 -9.53 -23.69 3.81
C ASP A 65 -9.15 -22.62 4.85
N LEU A 66 -8.04 -21.90 4.64
CA LEU A 66 -7.60 -20.82 5.51
C LEU A 66 -8.13 -19.48 4.98
N THR A 67 -8.99 -18.82 5.77
CA THR A 67 -9.51 -17.50 5.44
C THR A 67 -8.42 -16.44 5.66
N PHE A 68 -7.71 -16.08 4.60
CA PHE A 68 -6.72 -15.01 4.62
C PHE A 68 -7.23 -13.76 3.89
N GLY A 69 -7.45 -12.68 4.63
CA GLY A 69 -7.80 -11.37 4.09
C GLY A 69 -6.63 -10.39 4.24
N TRP A 70 -6.41 -9.52 3.25
CA TRP A 70 -5.38 -8.47 3.28
C TRP A 70 -5.47 -7.59 4.55
N ALA A 71 -6.69 -7.38 5.06
CA ALA A 71 -6.98 -6.64 6.29
C ALA A 71 -6.30 -7.26 7.53
N ALA A 72 -6.05 -8.58 7.54
CA ALA A 72 -5.43 -9.26 8.67
C ALA A 72 -3.98 -8.81 8.91
N ILE A 73 -3.22 -8.58 7.82
CA ILE A 73 -1.87 -8.02 7.90
C ILE A 73 -1.94 -6.54 8.27
N GLN A 74 -2.79 -5.77 7.59
CA GLN A 74 -2.85 -4.31 7.75
C GLN A 74 -3.26 -3.89 9.17
N PHE A 75 -4.25 -4.54 9.76
CA PHE A 75 -4.76 -4.20 11.09
C PHE A 75 -4.12 -5.03 12.22
N GLY A 76 -3.15 -5.88 11.89
CA GLY A 76 -2.40 -6.64 12.89
C GLY A 76 -3.17 -7.77 13.54
N LEU A 77 -4.20 -8.27 12.87
CA LEU A 77 -5.11 -9.30 13.37
C LEU A 77 -4.59 -10.72 13.09
N PHE A 78 -3.54 -10.86 12.28
CA PHE A 78 -2.98 -12.16 11.95
C PHE A 78 -2.28 -12.81 13.16
N GLN A 79 -2.65 -14.05 13.46
CA GLN A 79 -1.93 -14.91 14.41
C GLN A 79 -1.35 -16.12 13.67
N PRO A 80 -0.07 -16.47 13.90
CA PRO A 80 0.54 -17.64 13.29
C PRO A 80 -0.25 -18.91 13.60
N GLN A 81 -0.51 -19.72 12.57
CA GLN A 81 -1.35 -20.92 12.68
C GLN A 81 -0.52 -22.19 12.98
N GLY A 82 0.82 -22.06 13.07
CA GLY A 82 1.73 -23.19 13.29
C GLY A 82 2.04 -23.98 12.01
N ILE A 83 1.47 -23.58 10.87
CA ILE A 83 1.75 -24.16 9.56
C ILE A 83 2.94 -23.39 8.97
N THR A 84 4.14 -23.97 9.10
CA THR A 84 5.42 -23.29 8.82
C THR A 84 5.47 -22.60 7.46
N MET A 85 5.00 -23.26 6.39
CA MET A 85 5.04 -22.69 5.04
C MET A 85 4.02 -21.58 4.85
N TYR A 86 2.81 -21.71 5.42
CA TYR A 86 1.77 -20.68 5.36
C TYR A 86 2.20 -19.43 6.12
N ASP A 87 2.63 -19.60 7.37
CA ASP A 87 3.10 -18.51 8.22
C ASP A 87 4.29 -17.79 7.57
N ALA A 88 5.24 -18.53 6.99
CA ALA A 88 6.36 -17.95 6.26
C ALA A 88 5.92 -17.10 5.05
N ILE A 89 4.92 -17.54 4.28
CA ILE A 89 4.38 -16.75 3.17
C ILE A 89 3.72 -15.48 3.70
N VAL A 90 2.95 -15.55 4.78
CA VAL A 90 2.31 -14.39 5.40
C VAL A 90 3.35 -13.40 5.93
N PHE A 91 4.45 -13.87 6.54
CA PHE A 91 5.57 -13.00 6.93
C PHE A 91 6.26 -12.35 5.73
N MET A 92 6.43 -13.06 4.61
CA MET A 92 6.95 -12.48 3.37
C MET A 92 6.01 -11.40 2.82
N MET A 93 4.70 -11.66 2.79
CA MET A 93 3.69 -10.67 2.40
C MET A 93 3.72 -9.44 3.29
N PHE A 94 3.89 -9.62 4.60
CA PHE A 94 4.06 -8.51 5.52
C PHE A 94 5.33 -7.68 5.23
N GLY A 95 6.46 -8.33 4.94
CA GLY A 95 7.67 -7.64 4.53
C GLY A 95 7.48 -6.81 3.25
N LEU A 96 6.77 -7.36 2.26
CA LEU A 96 6.40 -6.65 1.04
C LEU A 96 5.48 -5.46 1.34
N GLN A 97 4.44 -5.65 2.16
CA GLN A 97 3.52 -4.57 2.58
C GLN A 97 4.26 -3.43 3.28
N THR A 98 5.22 -3.76 4.14
CA THR A 98 6.07 -2.78 4.83
C THR A 98 6.85 -1.93 3.82
N GLY A 99 7.41 -2.56 2.79
CA GLY A 99 8.07 -1.86 1.69
C GLY A 99 7.13 -0.99 0.87
N ILE A 100 5.92 -1.48 0.55
CA ILE A 100 4.89 -0.71 -0.16
C ILE A 100 4.51 0.54 0.64
N ASN A 101 4.27 0.41 1.95
CA ASN A 101 3.84 1.49 2.82
C ASN A 101 4.88 2.63 2.88
N ILE A 102 6.15 2.30 3.09
CA ILE A 102 7.20 3.32 3.15
C ILE A 102 7.47 3.97 1.79
N LEU A 103 7.44 3.19 0.70
CA LEU A 103 7.61 3.74 -0.65
C LEU A 103 6.45 4.66 -1.03
N THR A 104 5.22 4.32 -0.64
CA THR A 104 4.04 5.17 -0.85
C THR A 104 4.17 6.50 -0.11
N LEU A 105 4.65 6.47 1.14
CA LEU A 105 4.92 7.69 1.89
C LEU A 105 6.03 8.54 1.23
N VAL A 106 7.11 7.91 0.80
CA VAL A 106 8.20 8.60 0.08
C VAL A 106 7.69 9.22 -1.22
N LEU A 107 6.86 8.51 -1.98
CA LEU A 107 6.20 9.02 -3.19
C LEU A 107 5.32 10.23 -2.87
N ALA A 108 4.61 10.22 -1.74
CA ALA A 108 3.78 11.35 -1.32
C ALA A 108 4.60 12.62 -1.05
N PHE A 109 5.84 12.50 -0.60
CA PHE A 109 6.74 13.65 -0.47
C PHE A 109 7.30 14.15 -1.81
N HIS A 110 7.50 13.27 -2.80
CA HIS A 110 8.08 13.65 -4.09
C HIS A 110 7.05 14.11 -5.12
N LEU A 111 5.77 13.74 -4.96
CA LEU A 111 4.70 14.03 -5.92
C LEU A 111 3.43 14.59 -5.27
N PRO A 112 2.71 15.49 -5.97
CA PRO A 112 3.02 16.08 -7.28
C PRO A 112 3.85 17.39 -7.22
N LEU A 113 4.04 17.99 -6.05
CA LEU A 113 4.67 19.30 -5.89
C LEU A 113 6.14 19.27 -5.43
N ASP A 114 6.77 18.11 -5.44
CA ASP A 114 8.19 17.90 -5.10
C ASP A 114 8.60 18.65 -3.81
N LEU A 115 8.13 18.15 -2.66
CA LEU A 115 8.36 18.80 -1.37
C LEU A 115 9.83 18.67 -0.92
N ALA A 116 10.62 17.80 -1.56
CA ALA A 116 12.03 17.61 -1.22
C ALA A 116 12.83 17.06 -2.41
N SER A 117 13.83 17.83 -2.86
CA SER A 117 14.68 17.49 -4.00
C SER A 117 16.18 17.59 -3.67
N GLY A 118 17.00 16.74 -4.29
CA GLY A 118 18.47 16.80 -4.20
C GLY A 118 19.18 15.45 -4.17
N ARG A 119 20.45 15.41 -4.60
CA ARG A 119 21.23 14.15 -4.64
C ARG A 119 21.47 13.55 -3.26
N SER A 120 21.74 14.39 -2.26
CA SER A 120 21.87 13.97 -0.86
C SER A 120 20.54 13.47 -0.31
N TRP A 121 19.43 14.11 -0.67
CA TRP A 121 18.09 13.71 -0.26
C TRP A 121 17.74 12.31 -0.76
N ASN A 122 17.95 12.03 -2.05
CA ASN A 122 17.68 10.71 -2.63
C ASN A 122 18.47 9.59 -1.91
N SER A 123 19.74 9.84 -1.57
CA SER A 123 20.55 8.87 -0.83
C SER A 123 20.04 8.65 0.59
N THR A 124 19.63 9.72 1.28
CA THR A 124 19.06 9.63 2.63
C THR A 124 17.73 8.88 2.62
N VAL A 125 16.89 9.13 1.63
CA VAL A 125 15.60 8.43 1.43
C VAL A 125 15.82 6.94 1.22
N VAL A 126 16.74 6.55 0.34
CA VAL A 126 17.05 5.12 0.12
C VAL A 126 17.57 4.47 1.39
N GLY A 127 18.45 5.16 2.14
CA GLY A 127 18.94 4.68 3.43
C GLY A 127 17.82 4.51 4.46
N ALA A 128 16.92 5.49 4.57
CA ALA A 128 15.78 5.45 5.50
C ALA A 128 14.81 4.32 5.15
N VAL A 129 14.51 4.13 3.85
CA VAL A 129 13.68 3.01 3.36
C VAL A 129 14.32 1.68 3.71
N ALA A 130 15.63 1.51 3.46
CA ALA A 130 16.33 0.26 3.76
C ALA A 130 16.32 -0.06 5.27
N VAL A 131 16.61 0.93 6.12
CA VAL A 131 16.58 0.77 7.58
C VAL A 131 15.17 0.43 8.05
N TYR A 132 14.15 1.11 7.55
CA TYR A 132 12.75 0.86 7.90
C TYR A 132 12.30 -0.55 7.49
N CYS A 133 12.59 -0.96 6.25
CA CYS A 133 12.28 -2.29 5.74
C CYS A 133 13.05 -3.42 6.46
N PHE A 134 14.16 -3.11 7.13
CA PHE A 134 14.88 -4.08 7.94
C PHE A 134 14.32 -4.15 9.37
N LEU A 135 14.13 -3.01 10.02
CA LEU A 135 13.74 -2.94 11.42
C LEU A 135 12.30 -3.42 11.67
N VAL A 136 11.36 -3.01 10.82
CA VAL A 136 9.94 -3.27 11.09
C VAL A 136 9.56 -4.75 10.97
N PRO A 137 10.04 -5.51 9.97
CA PRO A 137 9.88 -6.97 9.96
C PRO A 137 10.43 -7.64 11.21
N ILE A 138 11.62 -7.24 11.67
CA ILE A 138 12.22 -7.79 12.88
C ILE A 138 11.32 -7.50 14.10
N MET A 139 10.84 -6.27 14.25
CA MET A 139 9.96 -5.90 15.36
C MET A 139 8.66 -6.73 15.36
N VAL A 140 8.08 -7.04 14.21
CA VAL A 140 6.84 -7.83 14.13
C VAL A 140 7.09 -9.32 14.34
N ILE A 141 8.23 -9.85 13.90
CA ILE A 141 8.61 -11.24 14.18
C ILE A 141 8.73 -11.48 15.69
N PHE A 142 9.31 -10.52 16.44
CA PHE A 142 9.51 -10.66 17.89
C PHE A 142 8.36 -10.11 18.75
N GLY A 143 7.67 -9.07 18.28
CA GLY A 143 6.62 -8.35 19.02
C GLY A 143 5.20 -8.68 18.58
N GLY A 144 5.02 -9.51 17.55
CA GLY A 144 3.73 -9.90 17.02
C GLY A 144 3.10 -8.89 16.06
N PHE A 145 2.02 -9.32 15.39
CA PHE A 145 1.34 -8.54 14.36
C PHE A 145 0.57 -7.34 14.89
N ASN A 146 0.25 -7.26 16.18
CA ASN A 146 -0.46 -6.10 16.75
C ASN A 146 0.27 -4.77 16.48
N ILE A 147 1.60 -4.80 16.33
CA ILE A 147 2.43 -3.62 16.07
C ILE A 147 2.21 -3.09 14.63
N THR A 148 1.70 -3.91 13.71
CA THR A 148 1.49 -3.49 12.31
C THR A 148 0.45 -2.39 12.17
N ILE A 149 -0.44 -2.21 13.15
CA ILE A 149 -1.39 -1.09 13.16
C ILE A 149 -0.69 0.26 13.07
N LEU A 150 0.54 0.38 13.62
CA LEU A 150 1.35 1.60 13.52
C LEU A 150 1.73 1.92 12.08
N GLN A 151 1.78 0.93 11.18
CA GLN A 151 1.99 1.18 9.77
C GLN A 151 0.83 1.90 9.10
N SER A 152 -0.37 1.82 9.68
CA SER A 152 -1.53 2.59 9.22
C SER A 152 -1.25 4.10 9.27
N ILE A 153 -0.41 4.56 10.20
CA ILE A 153 -0.02 5.98 10.29
C ILE A 153 0.65 6.44 8.99
N MET A 154 1.51 5.63 8.37
CA MET A 154 2.15 5.96 7.09
C MET A 154 1.12 6.06 5.97
N ILE A 155 0.20 5.09 5.91
CA ILE A 155 -0.89 5.05 4.93
C ILE A 155 -1.79 6.28 5.08
N PHE A 156 -2.18 6.65 6.31
CA PHE A 156 -2.98 7.85 6.55
C PHE A 156 -2.20 9.13 6.21
N SER A 157 -0.91 9.18 6.53
CA SER A 157 -0.07 10.34 6.26
C SER A 157 0.06 10.62 4.76
N SER A 158 0.32 9.61 3.94
CA SER A 158 0.38 9.79 2.48
C SER A 158 -0.97 10.20 1.88
N ALA A 159 -2.07 9.66 2.41
CA ALA A 159 -3.42 10.04 1.98
C ALA A 159 -3.68 11.52 2.29
N LEU A 160 -3.33 11.96 3.50
CA LEU A 160 -3.52 13.32 3.96
C LEU A 160 -2.69 14.31 3.14
N ILE A 161 -1.44 13.97 2.82
CA ILE A 161 -0.56 14.80 1.98
C ILE A 161 -1.19 14.99 0.60
N TRP A 162 -1.56 13.89 -0.08
CA TRP A 162 -2.16 14.00 -1.42
C TRP A 162 -3.52 14.67 -1.41
N LEU A 163 -4.36 14.44 -0.40
CA LEU A 163 -5.64 15.10 -0.25
C LEU A 163 -5.47 16.61 -0.06
N THR A 164 -4.51 17.02 0.77
CA THR A 164 -4.21 18.44 1.00
C THR A 164 -3.73 19.11 -0.29
N ILE A 165 -2.86 18.43 -1.05
CA ILE A 165 -2.38 18.94 -2.34
C ILE A 165 -3.53 19.03 -3.34
N TYR A 166 -4.36 17.99 -3.43
CA TYR A 166 -5.54 17.96 -4.29
C TYR A 166 -6.46 19.15 -4.02
N VAL A 167 -6.91 19.31 -2.77
CA VAL A 167 -7.82 20.39 -2.37
C VAL A 167 -7.20 21.76 -2.64
N ARG A 168 -5.94 21.97 -2.26
CA ARG A 168 -5.25 23.26 -2.47
C ARG A 168 -5.14 23.59 -3.96
N CYS A 169 -4.75 22.63 -4.78
CA CYS A 169 -4.60 22.82 -6.22
C CYS A 169 -5.95 23.05 -6.91
N THR A 170 -7.01 22.33 -6.53
CA THR A 170 -8.36 22.54 -7.08
C THR A 170 -8.90 23.92 -6.72
N ILE A 171 -8.70 24.39 -5.48
CA ILE A 171 -9.12 25.74 -5.08
C ILE A 171 -8.37 26.82 -5.89
N ASP A 172 -7.06 26.64 -6.07
CA ASP A 172 -6.23 27.59 -6.84
C ASP A 172 -6.62 27.62 -8.33
N GLU A 173 -6.93 26.46 -8.92
CA GLU A 173 -7.47 26.37 -10.28
C GLU A 173 -8.80 27.11 -10.41
N LEU A 174 -9.76 26.83 -9.52
CA LEU A 174 -11.10 27.41 -9.56
C LEU A 174 -11.11 28.93 -9.33
N LYS A 175 -10.23 29.42 -8.44
CA LYS A 175 -10.20 30.83 -8.06
C LYS A 175 -9.33 31.68 -8.98
N ASN A 176 -8.17 31.17 -9.38
CA ASN A 176 -7.14 31.93 -10.08
C ASN A 176 -6.96 31.51 -11.55
N GLY A 177 -7.67 30.48 -12.03
CA GLY A 177 -7.56 29.97 -13.39
C GLY A 177 -6.19 29.37 -13.71
N ASN A 178 -5.45 28.93 -12.68
CA ASN A 178 -4.06 28.50 -12.82
C ASN A 178 -3.95 27.08 -13.41
N GLU A 179 -3.49 26.97 -14.65
CA GLU A 179 -3.32 25.68 -15.33
C GLU A 179 -2.26 24.76 -14.69
N GLN A 180 -1.27 25.31 -13.99
CA GLN A 180 -0.29 24.47 -13.27
C GLN A 180 -0.93 23.81 -12.04
N ALA A 181 -1.85 24.51 -11.37
CA ALA A 181 -2.60 23.94 -10.27
C ALA A 181 -3.50 22.79 -10.74
N ARG A 182 -4.10 22.90 -11.93
CA ARG A 182 -4.84 21.80 -12.57
C ARG A 182 -4.01 20.52 -12.70
N SER A 183 -2.76 20.65 -13.19
CA SER A 183 -1.86 19.48 -13.32
C SER A 183 -1.51 18.88 -11.96
N GLY A 184 -1.31 19.72 -10.93
CA GLY A 184 -1.08 19.27 -9.56
C GLY A 184 -2.27 18.49 -8.99
N ALA A 185 -3.49 19.04 -9.12
CA ALA A 185 -4.73 18.39 -8.67
C ALA A 185 -4.94 17.04 -9.37
N GLN A 186 -4.81 16.99 -10.70
CA GLN A 186 -4.92 15.76 -11.47
C GLN A 186 -3.91 14.70 -11.01
N GLY A 187 -2.65 15.09 -10.80
CA GLY A 187 -1.60 14.20 -10.32
C GLY A 187 -1.91 13.62 -8.94
N SER A 188 -2.25 14.46 -7.96
CA SER A 188 -2.62 13.98 -6.61
C SER A 188 -3.90 13.14 -6.60
N GLY A 189 -4.89 13.48 -7.43
CA GLY A 189 -6.14 12.74 -7.54
C GLY A 189 -5.91 11.34 -8.12
N LEU A 190 -5.07 11.22 -9.14
CA LEU A 190 -4.70 9.93 -9.72
C LEU A 190 -3.98 9.05 -8.68
N LEU A 191 -3.09 9.62 -7.86
CA LEU A 191 -2.37 8.87 -6.83
C LEU A 191 -3.29 8.42 -5.69
N LEU A 192 -4.23 9.26 -5.27
CA LEU A 192 -5.26 8.86 -4.32
C LEU A 192 -6.08 7.68 -4.83
N ILE A 193 -6.53 7.74 -6.09
CA ILE A 193 -7.30 6.63 -6.68
C ILE A 193 -6.42 5.38 -6.81
N ALA A 194 -5.20 5.50 -7.35
CA ALA A 194 -4.33 4.35 -7.60
C ALA A 194 -3.99 3.58 -6.32
N PHE A 195 -3.67 4.28 -5.23
CA PHE A 195 -3.23 3.63 -3.98
C PHE A 195 -4.36 3.34 -3.00
N TYR A 196 -5.43 4.14 -2.99
CA TYR A 196 -6.50 4.02 -1.98
C TYR A 196 -7.80 3.44 -2.52
N SER A 197 -7.96 3.25 -3.84
CA SER A 197 -9.16 2.61 -4.37
C SER A 197 -9.45 1.24 -3.76
N PRO A 198 -8.48 0.33 -3.51
CA PRO A 198 -8.80 -0.96 -2.88
C PRO A 198 -9.35 -0.79 -1.45
N THR A 199 -8.78 0.15 -0.70
CA THR A 199 -9.23 0.46 0.67
C THR A 199 -10.61 1.12 0.67
N MET A 200 -10.87 2.03 -0.27
CA MET A 200 -12.17 2.67 -0.44
C MET A 200 -13.25 1.68 -0.86
N ILE A 201 -12.94 0.76 -1.78
CA ILE A 201 -13.85 -0.32 -2.20
C ILE A 201 -14.14 -1.24 -1.02
N TRP A 202 -13.15 -1.55 -0.19
CA TRP A 202 -13.37 -2.35 1.01
C TRP A 202 -14.27 -1.65 2.03
N TRP A 203 -14.05 -0.37 2.31
CA TRP A 203 -14.93 0.40 3.19
C TRP A 203 -16.35 0.50 2.63
N LEU A 204 -16.49 0.80 1.34
CA LEU A 204 -17.78 0.86 0.67
C LEU A 204 -18.49 -0.50 0.74
N SER A 205 -17.77 -1.60 0.50
CA SER A 205 -18.30 -2.96 0.63
C SER A 205 -18.72 -3.26 2.07
N THR A 206 -17.94 -2.84 3.07
CA THR A 206 -18.27 -3.01 4.50
C THR A 206 -19.59 -2.31 4.86
N VAL A 207 -19.76 -1.07 4.42
CA VAL A 207 -20.97 -0.27 4.70
C VAL A 207 -22.18 -0.80 3.93
N THR A 208 -22.00 -1.23 2.68
CA THR A 208 -23.11 -1.64 1.79
C THR A 208 -23.50 -3.11 1.91
N MET A 209 -22.58 -3.98 2.30
CA MET A 209 -22.75 -5.45 2.30
C MET A 209 -22.68 -6.07 3.70
N TYR A 210 -23.08 -5.34 4.74
CA TYR A 210 -23.09 -5.74 6.16
C TYR A 210 -23.74 -7.12 6.46
N ASN A 211 -24.36 -7.78 5.48
CA ASN A 211 -25.08 -9.05 5.61
C ASN A 211 -24.65 -10.15 4.60
N ASN A 212 -23.45 -10.08 4.01
CA ASN A 212 -22.95 -11.14 3.12
C ASN A 212 -22.11 -12.18 3.87
N THR A 213 -22.37 -13.46 3.62
CA THR A 213 -21.73 -14.63 4.26
C THR A 213 -20.21 -14.70 4.05
N TRP A 214 -19.69 -14.06 3.00
CA TRP A 214 -18.26 -13.90 2.78
C TRP A 214 -17.61 -12.96 3.81
N PHE A 215 -18.32 -11.89 4.19
CA PHE A 215 -17.84 -10.89 5.16
C PHE A 215 -18.06 -11.36 6.60
N SER A 216 -19.15 -12.08 6.87
CA SER A 216 -19.37 -12.71 8.18
C SER A 216 -18.29 -13.72 8.53
N GLY A 217 -17.60 -14.35 7.56
CA GLY A 217 -16.47 -15.23 7.81
C GLY A 217 -15.21 -14.53 8.33
N ILE A 218 -14.97 -13.28 7.90
CA ILE A 218 -13.85 -12.44 8.36
C ILE A 218 -14.18 -11.75 9.69
N LEU A 219 -15.46 -11.43 9.92
CA LEU A 219 -15.94 -10.92 11.20
C LEU A 219 -16.08 -12.03 12.26
N ALA A 220 -16.43 -13.27 11.86
CA ALA A 220 -16.54 -14.43 12.75
C ALA A 220 -15.17 -15.03 13.12
N SER A 221 -14.11 -14.71 12.38
CA SER A 221 -12.73 -15.04 12.75
C SER A 221 -12.06 -13.96 13.62
N GLN A 222 -12.77 -12.89 13.97
CA GLN A 222 -12.28 -11.90 14.94
C GLN A 222 -12.33 -12.51 16.35
N PRO A 223 -11.28 -12.36 17.17
CA PRO A 223 -11.34 -12.75 18.58
C PRO A 223 -12.44 -11.96 19.32
N GLU A 224 -13.11 -12.60 20.30
CA GLU A 224 -14.21 -11.99 21.08
C GLU A 224 -13.79 -10.68 21.78
N GLU A 225 -12.50 -10.50 22.07
CA GLU A 225 -11.94 -9.26 22.59
C GLU A 225 -11.33 -8.42 21.47
N LEU A 226 -12.15 -7.52 20.92
CA LEU A 226 -11.71 -6.52 19.96
C LEU A 226 -10.81 -5.49 20.67
N SER A 227 -9.61 -5.28 20.14
CA SER A 227 -8.73 -4.21 20.59
C SER A 227 -9.45 -2.85 20.50
N PHE A 228 -9.31 -2.01 21.52
CA PHE A 228 -9.91 -0.67 21.57
C PHE A 228 -9.60 0.18 20.32
N LEU A 229 -8.47 -0.06 19.65
CA LEU A 229 -8.07 0.63 18.43
C LEU A 229 -8.89 0.18 17.21
N TYR A 230 -9.34 -1.08 17.15
CA TYR A 230 -10.27 -1.56 16.13
C TYR A 230 -11.66 -0.93 16.34
N LEU A 231 -12.12 -0.88 17.59
CA LEU A 231 -13.40 -0.25 17.93
C LEU A 231 -13.45 1.24 17.56
N LEU A 232 -12.34 1.97 17.68
CA LEU A 232 -12.24 3.36 17.23
C LEU A 232 -12.28 3.52 15.70
N GLY A 233 -11.83 2.51 14.94
CA GLY A 233 -11.85 2.55 13.48
C GLY A 233 -13.18 2.18 12.84
N VAL A 234 -14.04 1.43 13.55
CA VAL A 234 -15.29 0.87 13.00
C VAL A 234 -16.55 1.50 13.62
N ASN A 235 -16.49 2.11 14.81
CA ASN A 235 -17.62 2.81 15.45
C ASN A 235 -17.64 4.34 15.24
N LEU A 236 -17.24 4.82 14.05
CA LEU A 236 -17.56 6.19 13.60
C LEU A 236 -18.57 6.15 12.46
#